data_AF-A0A7C9R937-F1
#
_entry.id   AF-A0A7C9R937-F1
#
_cell.length_a   1.000
_cell.length_b   1.000
_cell.length_c   1.000
_cell.angle_alpha   90.00
_cell.angle_beta   90.00
_cell.angle_gamma   90.00
#
_symmetry.space_group_name_H-M   'P 1'
#
loop_
_entity.id
_entity.type
_entity.pdbx_description
1 polymer ?
#
loop_
_entity_poly.entity_id
_entity_poly.type
_entity_poly.pdbx_seq_one_letter_code
_entity_poly.pdbx_strand_id
1 'polypeptide(L)'
;MNIDGVGTKYSDEPARSMPEDILSEQLRADIESSVLPFFRSLATFDRLYAYAMHGDLQIWQHEALHFRLELAMGNFDAARMLMRWHSKRWLSDEPQADHTHERQLCALLDANDHTGIGRCLREIEASVVAAYKVEHIWEPSPFPFEPEYKEWARKSGIKVD
;
A
#
# COMPACT_ATOMS: atom_id res chain seq x y z
N MET A 1 -34.11 6.84 9.02
CA MET A 1 -33.99 6.05 7.78
C MET A 1 -32.63 5.39 7.86
N ASN A 2 -32.61 4.11 8.24
CA ASN A 2 -31.37 3.35 8.44
C ASN A 2 -30.77 3.01 7.08
N ILE A 3 -29.49 3.28 6.92
CA ILE A 3 -28.66 2.74 5.83
C ILE A 3 -27.79 1.67 6.49
N ASP A 4 -28.40 0.49 6.67
CA ASP A 4 -27.69 -0.72 7.07
C ASP A 4 -27.00 -1.30 5.84
N GLY A 5 -25.72 -1.67 6.00
CA GLY A 5 -25.10 -2.72 5.20
C GLY A 5 -24.29 -2.27 3.98
N VAL A 6 -23.09 -1.74 4.21
CA VAL A 6 -21.98 -1.91 3.26
C VAL A 6 -20.81 -2.53 4.03
N GLY A 7 -20.90 -3.84 4.24
CA GLY A 7 -19.71 -4.65 4.49
C GLY A 7 -19.04 -4.89 3.14
N THR A 8 -18.03 -4.11 2.80
CA THR A 8 -17.19 -4.38 1.64
C THR A 8 -16.24 -5.52 1.97
N LYS A 9 -16.70 -6.74 1.74
CA LYS A 9 -15.81 -7.87 1.46
C LYS A 9 -15.12 -7.59 0.13
N TYR A 10 -13.92 -7.02 0.15
CA TYR A 10 -13.00 -7.16 -0.97
C TYR A 10 -12.46 -8.60 -0.93
N SER A 11 -13.24 -9.53 -1.48
CA SER A 11 -12.86 -10.91 -1.72
C SER A 11 -11.94 -10.98 -2.95
N ASP A 12 -10.92 -11.84 -2.88
CA ASP A 12 -9.99 -12.21 -3.97
C ASP A 12 -10.66 -12.95 -5.15
N GLU A 13 -11.92 -12.65 -5.47
CA GLU A 13 -12.60 -13.18 -6.65
C GLU A 13 -12.27 -12.33 -7.88
N PRO A 14 -11.97 -12.95 -9.04
CA PRO A 14 -11.80 -12.21 -10.29
C PRO A 14 -13.09 -11.43 -10.57
N ALA A 15 -12.92 -10.12 -10.77
CA ALA A 15 -14.00 -9.15 -10.92
C ALA A 15 -15.18 -9.72 -11.73
N ARG A 16 -16.32 -9.91 -11.06
CA ARG A 16 -17.59 -10.17 -11.76
C ARG A 16 -17.81 -9.02 -12.74
N SER A 17 -17.82 -9.34 -14.02
CA SER A 17 -18.14 -8.46 -15.15
C SER A 17 -19.36 -7.60 -14.81
N MET A 18 -19.11 -6.29 -14.64
CA MET A 18 -20.13 -5.27 -14.55
C MET A 18 -20.64 -4.95 -15.97
N PRO A 19 -21.94 -4.65 -16.17
CA PRO A 19 -22.45 -4.28 -17.50
C PRO A 19 -21.81 -2.97 -17.98
N GLU A 20 -21.11 -3.03 -19.12
CA GLU A 20 -20.01 -2.12 -19.51
C GLU A 20 -20.43 -0.71 -19.99
N ASP A 21 -21.67 -0.47 -20.41
CA ASP A 21 -21.87 0.63 -21.40
C ASP A 21 -22.56 1.90 -20.88
N ILE A 22 -23.41 1.83 -19.85
CA ILE A 22 -24.11 3.03 -19.30
C ILE A 22 -23.55 3.43 -17.94
N LEU A 23 -23.06 2.46 -17.18
CA LEU A 23 -22.37 2.70 -15.92
C LEU A 23 -20.97 3.30 -16.14
N SER A 24 -20.35 3.10 -17.30
CA SER A 24 -18.97 3.56 -17.54
C SER A 24 -18.86 5.05 -17.81
N GLU A 25 -19.73 5.66 -18.63
CA GLU A 25 -19.62 7.09 -18.97
C GLU A 25 -20.01 8.01 -17.79
N GLN A 26 -21.09 7.69 -17.06
CA GLN A 26 -21.44 8.47 -15.87
C GLN A 26 -20.42 8.29 -14.76
N LEU A 27 -19.96 7.06 -14.50
CA LEU A 27 -18.90 6.81 -13.52
C LEU A 27 -17.61 7.52 -13.91
N ARG A 28 -17.25 7.53 -15.20
CA ARG A 28 -16.11 8.26 -15.72
C ARG A 28 -16.26 9.76 -15.50
N ALA A 29 -17.43 10.33 -15.83
CA ALA A 29 -17.70 11.74 -15.60
C ALA A 29 -17.65 12.11 -14.10
N ASP A 30 -18.15 11.24 -13.22
CA ASP A 30 -18.08 11.42 -11.77
C ASP A 30 -16.64 11.32 -11.27
N ILE A 31 -15.85 10.37 -11.80
CA ILE A 31 -14.42 10.26 -11.51
C ILE A 31 -13.69 11.54 -11.95
N GLU A 32 -13.91 12.00 -13.18
CA GLU A 32 -13.22 13.17 -13.74
C GLU A 32 -13.60 14.48 -13.03
N SER A 33 -14.88 14.64 -12.65
CA SER A 33 -15.40 15.88 -12.06
C SER A 33 -15.24 15.98 -10.54
N SER A 34 -15.25 14.85 -9.82
CA SER A 34 -15.34 14.84 -8.36
C SER A 34 -14.15 14.13 -7.71
N VAL A 35 -13.77 12.96 -8.23
CA VAL A 35 -12.74 12.10 -7.60
C VAL A 35 -11.33 12.57 -7.95
N LEU A 36 -11.02 12.81 -9.22
CA LEU A 36 -9.70 13.24 -9.66
C LEU A 36 -9.25 14.58 -9.07
N PRO A 37 -10.10 15.64 -8.97
CA PRO A 37 -9.69 16.90 -8.34
C PRO A 37 -9.30 16.71 -6.87
N PHE A 38 -10.04 15.86 -6.13
CA PHE A 38 -9.70 15.54 -4.76
C PHE A 38 -8.34 14.82 -4.66
N PHE A 39 -8.11 13.75 -5.42
CA PHE A 39 -6.82 13.05 -5.39
C PHE A 39 -5.66 13.94 -5.84
N ARG A 40 -5.87 14.82 -6.83
CA ARG A 40 -4.88 15.82 -7.24
C ARG A 40 -4.55 16.86 -6.16
N SER A 41 -5.46 17.09 -5.21
CA SER A 41 -5.21 17.97 -4.06
C SER A 41 -4.31 17.33 -2.99
N LEU A 42 -4.18 16.00 -3.00
CA LEU A 42 -3.30 15.22 -2.12
C LEU A 42 -1.86 15.26 -2.65
N ALA A 43 -1.25 16.44 -2.65
CA ALA A 43 0.07 16.69 -3.25
C ALA A 43 1.27 16.10 -2.48
N THR A 44 1.04 15.42 -1.36
CA THR A 44 2.09 14.85 -0.50
C THR A 44 1.63 13.49 0.00
N PHE A 45 2.56 12.54 0.13
CA PHE A 45 2.23 11.22 0.64
C PHE A 45 1.67 11.25 2.07
N ASP A 46 2.13 12.16 2.93
CA ASP A 46 1.57 12.34 4.29
C ASP A 46 0.07 12.65 4.29
N ARG A 47 -0.38 13.51 3.37
CA ARG A 47 -1.80 13.84 3.22
C ARG A 47 -2.60 12.66 2.69
N LEU A 48 -2.04 11.93 1.73
CA LEU A 48 -2.65 10.69 1.24
C LEU A 48 -2.74 9.65 2.37
N TYR A 49 -1.69 9.50 3.17
CA TYR A 49 -1.62 8.60 4.30
C TYR A 49 -2.62 8.96 5.40
N ALA A 50 -2.71 10.24 5.78
CA ALA A 50 -3.71 10.73 6.72
C ALA A 50 -5.14 10.50 6.22
N TYR A 51 -5.40 10.75 4.93
CA TYR A 51 -6.69 10.44 4.32
C TYR A 51 -6.98 8.93 4.34
N ALA A 52 -5.98 8.09 4.07
CA ALA A 52 -6.12 6.64 4.11
C ALA A 52 -6.41 6.11 5.53
N MET A 53 -5.75 6.70 6.54
CA MET A 53 -5.83 6.32 7.95
C MET A 53 -7.03 6.87 8.72
N HIS A 54 -7.70 7.91 8.21
CA HIS A 54 -8.82 8.54 8.91
C HIS A 54 -10.06 8.80 8.04
N GLY A 55 -9.94 8.62 6.72
CA GLY A 55 -11.03 8.76 5.76
C GLY A 55 -11.64 7.41 5.37
N ASP A 56 -12.32 7.41 4.21
CA ASP A 56 -13.18 6.32 3.77
C ASP A 56 -12.42 5.08 3.26
N LEU A 57 -11.10 5.17 3.05
CA LEU A 57 -10.29 4.04 2.57
C LEU A 57 -9.98 3.01 3.66
N GLN A 58 -10.07 3.40 4.93
CA GLN A 58 -9.94 2.53 6.10
C GLN A 58 -8.78 1.53 6.06
N ILE A 59 -7.58 1.96 5.64
CA ILE A 59 -6.46 1.06 5.36
C ILE A 59 -6.01 0.22 6.57
N TRP A 60 -6.34 0.64 7.80
CA TRP A 60 -6.11 -0.13 9.02
C TRP A 60 -6.86 -1.48 9.04
N GLN A 61 -7.92 -1.62 8.25
CA GLN A 61 -8.61 -2.90 8.04
C GLN A 61 -7.84 -3.84 7.10
N HIS A 62 -6.92 -3.28 6.32
CA HIS A 62 -6.04 -3.98 5.40
C HIS A 62 -4.62 -4.04 5.99
N GLU A 63 -4.44 -4.88 7.00
CA GLU A 63 -3.21 -5.01 7.80
C GLU A 63 -1.90 -5.04 6.98
N ALA A 64 -1.88 -5.77 5.86
CA ALA A 64 -0.72 -5.88 4.98
C ALA A 64 -0.42 -4.57 4.24
N LEU A 65 -1.47 -3.87 3.79
CA LEU A 65 -1.33 -2.55 3.16
C LEU A 65 -0.84 -1.52 4.18
N HIS A 66 -1.42 -1.50 5.38
CA HIS A 66 -0.97 -0.61 6.45
C HIS A 66 0.51 -0.84 6.78
N PHE A 67 0.93 -2.10 6.95
CA PHE A 67 2.32 -2.45 7.21
C PHE A 67 3.29 -1.98 6.11
N ARG A 68 2.95 -2.23 4.84
CA ARG A 68 3.76 -1.79 3.69
C ARG A 68 3.85 -0.26 3.62
N LEU A 69 2.80 0.46 3.97
CA LEU A 69 2.79 1.92 3.99
C LEU A 69 3.66 2.50 5.11
N GLU A 70 3.62 1.93 6.32
CA GLU A 70 4.53 2.33 7.41
C GLU A 70 6.00 2.13 7.00
N LEU A 71 6.31 1.00 6.34
CA LEU A 71 7.66 0.75 5.79
C LEU A 71 8.04 1.73 4.69
N ALA A 72 7.11 2.03 3.78
CA ALA A 72 7.32 2.98 2.69
C ALA A 72 7.56 4.41 3.19
N MET A 73 6.94 4.78 4.31
CA MET A 73 7.14 6.05 5.00
C MET A 73 8.43 6.09 5.83
N GLY A 74 9.06 4.95 6.09
CA GLY A 74 10.21 4.86 7.00
C GLY A 74 9.85 4.81 8.49
N ASN A 75 8.57 4.61 8.82
CA ASN A 75 8.06 4.47 10.18
C ASN A 75 8.34 3.06 10.74
N PHE A 76 9.61 2.69 10.84
CA PHE A 76 10.01 1.32 11.19
C PHE A 76 9.54 0.88 12.58
N ASP A 77 9.40 1.78 13.55
CA ASP A 77 8.87 1.45 14.87
C ASP A 77 7.39 1.05 14.82
N ALA A 78 6.59 1.80 14.06
CA ALA A 78 5.18 1.46 13.83
C ALA A 78 5.06 0.14 13.04
N ALA A 79 5.90 -0.05 12.02
CA ALA A 79 5.97 -1.30 11.28
C ALA A 79 6.32 -2.51 12.18
N ARG A 80 7.26 -2.33 13.13
CA ARG A 80 7.59 -3.38 14.12
C ARG A 80 6.42 -3.70 15.04
N MET A 81 5.58 -2.71 15.39
CA MET A 81 4.36 -2.97 16.17
C MET A 81 3.36 -3.81 15.37
N LEU A 82 3.10 -3.45 14.11
CA LEU A 82 2.22 -4.20 13.21
C LEU A 82 2.73 -5.63 12.99
N MET A 83 4.02 -5.80 12.72
CA MET A 83 4.66 -7.11 12.61
C MET A 83 4.38 -7.97 13.85
N ARG A 84 4.53 -7.43 15.07
CA ARG A 84 4.24 -8.18 16.29
C ARG A 84 2.76 -8.57 16.39
N TRP A 85 1.85 -7.65 16.10
CA TRP A 85 0.41 -7.89 16.18
C TRP A 85 -0.10 -8.93 15.18
N HIS A 86 0.47 -8.96 13.97
CA HIS A 86 0.01 -9.82 12.88
C HIS A 86 0.93 -11.02 12.58
N SER A 87 2.06 -11.15 13.30
CA SER A 87 3.07 -12.21 13.13
C SER A 87 2.50 -13.61 13.02
N LYS A 88 1.53 -13.96 13.89
CA LYS A 88 0.90 -15.30 13.87
C LYS A 88 0.23 -15.63 12.54
N ARG A 89 -0.31 -14.64 11.86
CA ARG A 89 -0.99 -14.80 10.57
C ARG A 89 0.01 -14.76 9.42
N TRP A 90 0.88 -13.76 9.38
CA TRP A 90 1.82 -13.58 8.26
C TRP A 90 2.92 -14.63 8.23
N LEU A 91 3.38 -15.09 9.39
CA LEU A 91 4.43 -16.10 9.52
C LEU A 91 3.86 -17.52 9.67
N SER A 92 2.55 -17.70 9.47
CA SER A 92 1.93 -19.03 9.46
C SER A 92 2.38 -19.81 8.24
N ASP A 93 2.63 -21.12 8.43
CA ASP A 93 2.85 -22.08 7.35
C ASP A 93 1.54 -22.59 6.73
N GLU A 94 0.39 -22.02 7.12
CA GLU A 94 -0.91 -22.43 6.62
C GLU A 94 -1.05 -22.13 5.10
N PRO A 95 -1.47 -23.12 4.28
CA PRO A 95 -1.47 -23.01 2.81
C PRO A 95 -2.37 -21.93 2.22
N GLN A 96 -3.30 -21.37 3.01
CA GLN A 96 -4.34 -20.46 2.55
C GLN A 96 -3.95 -18.97 2.67
N ALA A 97 -2.83 -18.68 3.32
CA ALA A 97 -2.42 -17.31 3.61
C ALA A 97 -1.24 -16.91 2.71
N ASP A 98 -1.52 -16.32 1.54
CA ASP A 98 -0.46 -15.75 0.69
C ASP A 98 0.05 -14.43 1.29
N HIS A 99 0.95 -14.58 2.25
CA HIS A 99 1.66 -13.50 2.95
C HIS A 99 3.15 -13.51 2.60
N THR A 100 3.49 -13.93 1.37
CA THR A 100 4.88 -14.12 0.94
C THR A 100 5.69 -12.83 1.05
N HIS A 101 5.10 -11.71 0.62
CA HIS A 101 5.71 -10.38 0.76
C HIS A 101 5.85 -9.96 2.22
N GLU A 102 4.83 -10.18 3.06
CA GLU A 102 4.89 -9.83 4.48
C GLU A 102 5.99 -10.61 5.19
N ARG A 103 6.15 -11.91 4.93
CA ARG A 103 7.24 -12.73 5.48
C ARG A 103 8.61 -12.17 5.13
N GLN A 104 8.81 -11.83 3.85
CA GLN A 104 10.06 -11.24 3.38
C GLN A 104 10.33 -9.88 4.05
N LEU A 105 9.33 -9.00 4.10
CA LEU A 105 9.43 -7.69 4.73
C LEU A 105 9.69 -7.78 6.24
N CYS A 106 9.07 -8.74 6.94
CA CYS A 106 9.33 -8.99 8.35
C CYS A 106 10.80 -9.41 8.58
N ALA A 107 11.31 -10.34 7.76
CA ALA A 107 12.70 -10.79 7.86
C ALA A 107 13.70 -9.64 7.60
N LEU A 108 13.42 -8.78 6.61
CA LEU A 108 14.24 -7.61 6.31
C LEU A 108 14.18 -6.56 7.43
N LEU A 109 13.01 -6.36 8.03
CA LEU A 109 12.81 -5.46 9.18
C LEU A 109 13.57 -5.94 10.41
N ASP A 110 13.55 -7.25 10.70
CA ASP A 110 14.33 -7.84 11.79
C ASP A 110 15.84 -7.71 11.55
N ALA A 111 16.29 -7.83 10.30
CA ALA A 111 17.68 -7.62 9.91
C ALA A 111 18.11 -6.13 9.88
N ASN A 112 17.17 -5.18 10.06
CA ASN A 112 17.39 -3.74 9.79
C ASN A 112 17.90 -3.46 8.36
N ASP A 113 17.54 -4.32 7.39
CA ASP A 113 17.95 -4.16 5.99
C ASP A 113 16.99 -3.21 5.26
N HIS A 114 17.16 -1.91 5.48
CA HIS A 114 16.27 -0.91 4.92
C HIS A 114 16.39 -0.79 3.40
N THR A 115 17.57 -1.06 2.84
CA THR A 115 17.77 -1.14 1.39
C THR A 115 16.99 -2.32 0.80
N GLY A 116 17.03 -3.48 1.47
CA GLY A 116 16.25 -4.64 1.09
C GLY A 116 14.74 -4.38 1.18
N ILE A 117 14.28 -3.67 2.22
CA ILE A 117 12.88 -3.24 2.36
C ILE A 117 12.47 -2.38 1.15
N GLY A 118 13.26 -1.36 0.81
CA GLY A 118 12.96 -0.49 -0.34
C GLY A 118 12.92 -1.24 -1.67
N ARG A 119 13.79 -2.25 -1.86
CA ARG A 119 13.75 -3.13 -3.04
C ARG A 119 12.48 -3.99 -3.08
N CYS A 120 12.13 -4.62 -1.95
CA CYS A 120 10.95 -5.45 -1.87
C CYS A 120 9.66 -4.65 -2.11
N LEU A 121 9.55 -3.44 -1.55
CA LEU A 121 8.42 -2.54 -1.80
C LEU A 121 8.29 -2.17 -3.29
N ARG A 122 9.42 -1.97 -3.98
CA ARG A 122 9.45 -1.70 -5.43
C ARG A 122 9.02 -2.91 -6.26
N GLU A 123 9.38 -4.12 -5.86
CA GLU A 123 8.95 -5.36 -6.51
C GLU A 123 7.43 -5.58 -6.36
N ILE A 124 6.91 -5.27 -5.17
CA ILE A 124 5.46 -5.29 -4.90
C ILE A 124 4.75 -4.25 -5.77
N GLU A 125 5.25 -3.02 -5.80
CA GLU A 125 4.70 -1.94 -6.65
C GLU A 125 4.66 -2.36 -8.13
N ALA A 126 5.79 -2.85 -8.67
CA ALA A 126 5.87 -3.31 -10.06
C ALA A 126 4.88 -4.45 -10.36
N SER A 127 4.70 -5.38 -9.42
CA SER A 127 3.75 -6.49 -9.55
C SER A 127 2.29 -6.01 -9.59
N VAL A 128 1.95 -4.99 -8.78
CA VAL A 128 0.64 -4.34 -8.81
C VAL A 128 0.44 -3.61 -10.14
N VAL A 129 1.42 -2.83 -10.59
CA VAL A 129 1.33 -2.12 -11.88
C VAL A 129 1.09 -3.09 -13.04
N ALA A 130 1.79 -4.22 -13.06
CA ALA A 130 1.61 -5.27 -14.05
C ALA A 130 0.22 -5.92 -13.99
N ALA A 131 -0.28 -6.20 -12.78
CA ALA A 131 -1.61 -6.78 -12.59
C ALA A 131 -2.73 -5.86 -13.08
N TYR A 132 -2.60 -4.55 -12.84
CA TYR A 132 -3.57 -3.53 -13.26
C TYR A 132 -3.35 -2.99 -14.68
N LYS A 133 -2.26 -3.38 -15.35
CA LYS A 133 -1.91 -2.95 -16.73
C LYS A 133 -1.78 -1.43 -16.89
N VAL A 134 -1.23 -0.78 -15.87
CA VAL A 134 -1.06 0.68 -15.81
C VAL A 134 0.39 1.13 -16.02
N GLU A 135 1.24 0.27 -16.60
CA GLU A 135 2.67 0.52 -16.84
C GLU A 135 2.90 1.81 -17.65
N HIS A 136 1.99 2.12 -18.57
CA HIS A 136 2.07 3.27 -19.48
C HIS A 136 1.89 4.63 -18.80
N ILE A 137 1.39 4.67 -17.56
CA ILE A 137 1.21 5.89 -16.75
C ILE A 137 1.95 5.81 -15.40
N TRP A 138 2.75 4.76 -15.20
CA TRP A 138 3.43 4.52 -13.93
C TRP A 138 4.80 5.19 -13.88
N GLU A 139 5.06 5.89 -12.79
CA GLU A 139 6.38 6.35 -12.38
C GLU A 139 6.75 5.64 -11.07
N PRO A 140 7.89 4.90 -11.00
CA PRO A 140 8.28 4.16 -9.80
C PRO A 140 8.47 5.05 -8.58
N SER A 141 7.95 4.59 -7.45
CA SER A 141 8.05 5.30 -6.18
C SER A 141 9.48 5.31 -5.63
N PRO A 142 9.98 6.46 -5.11
CA PRO A 142 11.27 6.52 -4.45
C PRO A 142 11.13 6.04 -3.00
N PHE A 143 11.15 4.72 -2.78
CA PHE A 143 11.07 4.17 -1.43
C PHE A 143 12.41 4.27 -0.66
N PRO A 144 12.36 4.56 0.66
CA PRO A 144 11.23 5.14 1.38
C PRO A 144 11.03 6.63 1.03
N PHE A 145 9.81 7.13 1.20
CA PHE A 145 9.38 8.44 0.70
C PHE A 145 10.05 9.64 1.36
N GLU A 146 10.55 9.51 2.59
CA GLU A 146 11.10 10.67 3.31
C GLU A 146 12.47 11.13 2.75
N PRO A 147 12.67 12.46 2.58
CA PRO A 147 13.97 13.04 2.20
C PRO A 147 15.09 12.72 3.20
N GLU A 148 14.74 12.49 4.47
CA GLU A 148 15.66 12.10 5.53
C GLU A 148 16.26 10.71 5.29
N TYR A 149 15.72 9.88 4.39
CA TYR A 149 16.29 8.59 4.06
C TYR A 149 17.75 8.69 3.62
N LYS A 150 18.11 9.69 2.81
CA LYS A 150 19.50 9.91 2.42
C LYS A 150 20.36 10.26 3.62
N GLU A 151 19.82 11.02 4.57
CA GLU A 151 20.52 11.42 5.77
C GLU A 151 20.63 10.30 6.81
N TRP A 152 19.59 9.50 6.98
CA TRP A 152 19.55 8.28 7.77
C TRP A 152 20.46 7.21 7.18
N ALA A 153 20.40 6.93 5.88
CA ALA A 153 21.28 5.97 5.21
C ALA A 153 22.75 6.39 5.31
N ARG A 154 23.03 7.69 5.16
CA ARG A 154 24.36 8.28 5.42
C ARG A 154 24.80 8.08 6.87
N LYS A 155 23.93 8.33 7.86
CA LYS A 155 24.22 8.14 9.29
C LYS A 155 24.39 6.66 9.67
N SER A 156 23.69 5.76 8.99
CA SER A 156 23.69 4.32 9.22
C SER A 156 24.73 3.55 8.39
N GLY A 157 25.53 4.24 7.57
CA GLY A 157 26.62 3.65 6.78
C GLY A 157 26.15 2.87 5.54
N ILE A 158 24.90 3.02 5.14
CA ILE A 158 24.34 2.39 3.94
C ILE A 158 24.65 3.26 2.73
N LYS A 159 25.30 2.69 1.72
CA LYS A 159 25.50 3.36 0.43
C LYS A 159 24.18 3.44 -0.32
N VAL A 160 23.73 4.65 -0.58
CA VAL A 160 22.62 4.95 -1.49
C VAL A 160 23.29 5.38 -2.80
N ASP A 161 23.26 4.52 -3.81
CA ASP A 161 23.67 4.86 -5.19
C ASP A 161 22.60 5.75 -5.86
#